data_AF-A0A3B1JVZ0-F1
#
_entry.id   AF-A0A3B1JVZ0-F1
#
_cell.length_a   1.000
_cell.length_b   1.000
_cell.length_c   1.000
_cell.angle_alpha   90.00
_cell.angle_beta   90.00
_cell.angle_gamma   90.00
#
_symmetry.space_group_name_H-M   'P 1'
#
loop_
_entity.id
_entity.type
_entity.pdbx_description
1 polymer ?
#
loop_
_entity_poly.entity_id
_entity_poly.type
_entity_poly.pdbx_seq_one_letter_code
_entity_poly.pdbx_strand_id
1 'polypeptide(L)'
;MFKLIISKYTFVHFSKVCNNASLLNRTDPDLTVCVERTVLVWVPLGFLWLCAPWHLATLFRKKPPGGPFSTLYTCKQALGGLLLLTAVAALALTLAEDYGAASDSSSPKSPAVLYANPVLFIVSWLLVMLVHEAVRRREKAVDSGSLFLFWLLQIICEIFPFQTLLRDALNSVLINLPRFCLFYISYGLQLISLVLSAIADVPAHRKEVAKKVVNQADVFIIYLLCLMVINGYRRPLVQEDMWELNEKDSTNFISREFEEMMKQELRKAHSRLQKKKMKMKMKKISRPEHQQNGLNKGISQDVLVLTPGWFPLF
;
A
#
# COMPACT_ATOMS: atom_id res chain seq x y z
N MET A 1 23.87 -11.42 -17.34
CA MET A 1 24.41 -12.74 -17.76
C MET A 1 24.05 -13.85 -16.77
N PHE A 2 24.26 -13.70 -15.47
CA PHE A 2 23.94 -14.72 -14.46
C PHE A 2 22.45 -15.10 -14.33
N LYS A 3 21.51 -14.14 -14.43
CA LYS A 3 20.05 -14.41 -14.40
C LYS A 3 19.56 -15.29 -15.56
N LEU A 4 20.17 -15.16 -16.75
CA LEU A 4 19.76 -15.92 -17.94
C LEU A 4 20.40 -17.31 -18.00
N ILE A 5 21.58 -17.49 -17.42
CA ILE A 5 22.28 -18.79 -17.42
C ILE A 5 21.67 -19.72 -16.37
N ILE A 6 21.37 -19.24 -15.16
CA ILE A 6 20.69 -20.05 -14.13
C ILE A 6 19.24 -20.35 -14.57
N SER A 7 18.52 -19.38 -15.13
CA SER A 7 17.15 -19.61 -15.60
C SER A 7 17.09 -20.62 -16.76
N LYS A 8 17.98 -20.54 -17.77
CA LYS A 8 17.99 -21.50 -18.88
C LYS A 8 18.48 -22.90 -18.47
N TYR A 9 19.55 -23.02 -17.69
CA TYR A 9 20.09 -24.34 -17.32
C TYR A 9 19.18 -25.06 -16.33
N THR A 10 18.60 -24.36 -15.35
CA THR A 10 17.67 -24.96 -14.39
C THR A 10 16.34 -25.30 -15.07
N PHE A 11 15.76 -24.41 -15.89
CA PHE A 11 14.47 -24.68 -16.55
C PHE A 11 14.53 -25.81 -17.59
N VAL A 12 15.62 -25.93 -18.37
CA VAL A 12 15.79 -27.00 -19.36
C VAL A 12 16.01 -28.37 -18.70
N HIS A 13 16.77 -28.43 -17.59
CA HIS A 13 16.95 -29.67 -16.85
C HIS A 13 15.68 -30.09 -16.08
N PHE A 14 14.87 -29.12 -15.62
CA PHE A 14 13.58 -29.38 -14.96
C PHE A 14 12.46 -29.78 -15.91
N SER A 15 12.41 -29.17 -17.11
CA SER A 15 11.42 -29.53 -18.14
C SER A 15 11.57 -31.00 -18.52
N LYS A 16 12.80 -31.53 -18.62
CA LYS A 16 13.05 -32.97 -18.83
C LYS A 16 12.57 -33.88 -17.70
N VAL A 17 12.61 -33.43 -16.44
CA VAL A 17 12.13 -34.20 -15.28
C VAL A 17 10.60 -34.21 -15.20
N CYS A 18 9.95 -33.10 -15.54
CA CYS A 18 8.48 -33.00 -15.56
C CYS A 18 7.84 -33.72 -16.77
N ASN A 19 8.55 -33.81 -17.90
CA ASN A 19 8.00 -34.41 -19.14
C ASN A 19 7.94 -35.95 -19.11
N ASN A 20 8.53 -36.62 -18.11
CA ASN A 20 8.66 -38.07 -18.09
C ASN A 20 7.58 -38.79 -17.24
N ALA A 21 6.61 -38.04 -16.70
CA ALA A 21 5.47 -38.59 -15.97
C ALA A 21 4.17 -38.20 -16.69
N SER A 22 3.63 -39.17 -17.43
CA SER A 22 2.26 -39.32 -17.93
C SER A 22 1.23 -38.31 -17.38
N LEU A 23 1.16 -37.13 -18.01
CA LEU A 23 0.38 -35.96 -17.59
C LEU A 23 -1.15 -36.10 -17.71
N LEU A 24 -1.69 -37.29 -18.00
CA LEU A 24 -3.09 -37.45 -18.42
C LEU A 24 -3.84 -38.66 -17.84
N ASN A 25 -3.30 -39.35 -16.81
CA ASN A 25 -3.92 -40.59 -16.31
C ASN A 25 -4.01 -40.71 -14.77
N ARG A 26 -4.22 -39.62 -14.03
CA ARG A 26 -4.49 -39.69 -12.58
C ARG A 26 -5.84 -39.08 -12.20
N THR A 27 -6.54 -39.79 -11.32
CA THR A 27 -7.86 -39.48 -10.76
C THR A 27 -7.83 -38.58 -9.52
N ASP A 28 -6.64 -38.18 -9.05
CA ASP A 28 -6.50 -37.34 -7.86
C ASP A 28 -6.51 -35.86 -8.23
N PRO A 29 -7.28 -34.99 -7.53
CA PRO A 29 -7.39 -33.56 -7.83
C PRO A 29 -6.18 -32.72 -7.39
N ASP A 30 -5.13 -33.35 -6.87
CA ASP A 30 -3.97 -32.65 -6.32
C ASP A 30 -2.99 -32.24 -7.44
N LEU A 31 -2.52 -31.00 -7.38
CA LEU A 31 -1.56 -30.45 -8.34
C LEU A 31 -0.26 -31.29 -8.32
N THR A 32 0.31 -31.61 -9.49
CA THR A 32 1.51 -32.46 -9.55
C THR A 32 2.64 -31.89 -8.66
N VAL A 33 3.28 -32.77 -7.87
CA VAL A 33 4.37 -32.42 -6.93
C VAL A 33 5.48 -31.57 -7.58
N CYS A 34 5.70 -31.76 -8.88
CA CYS A 34 6.64 -30.96 -9.65
C CYS A 34 6.19 -29.49 -9.81
N VAL A 35 4.92 -29.24 -10.15
CA VAL A 35 4.37 -27.88 -10.30
C VAL A 35 4.34 -27.16 -8.95
N GLU A 36 3.96 -27.87 -7.89
CA GLU A 36 3.95 -27.34 -6.52
C GLU A 36 5.34 -26.91 -6.06
N ARG A 37 6.37 -27.72 -6.33
CA ARG A 37 7.76 -27.40 -5.95
C ARG A 37 8.46 -26.42 -6.89
N THR A 38 7.83 -26.00 -7.98
CA THR A 38 8.46 -25.12 -8.98
C THR A 38 7.63 -23.90 -9.27
N VAL A 39 6.55 -24.02 -10.03
CA VAL A 39 5.76 -22.89 -10.51
C VAL A 39 5.26 -22.04 -9.35
N LEU A 40 4.75 -22.67 -8.29
CA LEU A 40 4.20 -21.97 -7.13
C LEU A 40 5.28 -21.23 -6.33
N VAL A 41 6.51 -21.75 -6.29
CA VAL A 41 7.65 -21.09 -5.65
C VAL A 41 8.18 -19.95 -6.55
N TRP A 42 8.20 -20.14 -7.86
CA TRP A 42 8.86 -19.23 -8.79
C TRP A 42 7.99 -18.02 -9.17
N VAL A 43 6.66 -18.13 -9.11
CA VAL A 43 5.75 -17.01 -9.40
C VAL A 43 5.94 -15.82 -8.43
N PRO A 44 5.84 -15.98 -7.11
CA PRO A 44 6.03 -14.88 -6.17
C PRO A 44 7.49 -14.37 -6.16
N LEU A 45 8.46 -15.27 -6.31
CA LEU A 45 9.87 -14.90 -6.44
C LEU A 45 10.12 -14.10 -7.73
N GLY A 46 9.55 -14.50 -8.86
CA GLY A 46 9.66 -13.78 -10.12
C GLY A 46 9.14 -12.35 -10.01
N PHE A 47 8.00 -12.17 -9.35
CA PHE A 47 7.44 -10.85 -9.05
C PHE A 47 8.42 -10.01 -8.21
N LEU A 48 8.94 -10.55 -7.10
CA LEU A 48 9.91 -9.85 -6.25
C LEU A 48 11.17 -9.44 -7.03
N TRP A 49 11.71 -10.35 -7.83
CA TRP A 49 12.94 -10.15 -8.59
C TRP A 49 12.77 -9.16 -9.76
N LEU A 50 11.55 -8.97 -10.25
CA LEU A 50 11.19 -7.96 -11.23
C LEU A 50 11.07 -6.57 -10.59
N CYS A 51 10.48 -6.47 -9.40
CA CYS A 51 10.35 -5.22 -8.66
C CYS A 51 11.68 -4.77 -8.02
N ALA A 52 12.53 -5.70 -7.61
CA ALA A 52 13.76 -5.44 -6.87
C ALA A 52 14.73 -4.41 -7.49
N PRO A 53 15.01 -4.40 -8.81
CA PRO A 53 15.93 -3.42 -9.41
C PRO A 53 15.49 -1.98 -9.19
N TRP A 54 14.17 -1.73 -9.22
CA TRP A 54 13.61 -0.40 -9.00
C TRP A 54 13.82 0.07 -7.56
N HIS A 55 13.59 -0.81 -6.58
CA HIS A 55 13.84 -0.50 -5.17
C HIS A 55 15.34 -0.37 -4.88
N LEU A 56 16.18 -1.29 -5.38
CA LEU A 56 17.63 -1.25 -5.17
C LEU A 56 18.30 -0.02 -5.79
N ALA A 57 17.82 0.46 -6.95
CA ALA A 57 18.36 1.66 -7.57
C ALA A 57 18.30 2.88 -6.64
N THR A 58 17.29 2.97 -5.77
CA THR A 58 17.22 4.06 -4.77
C THR A 58 18.15 3.90 -3.59
N LEU A 59 18.57 2.67 -3.27
CA LEU A 59 19.56 2.42 -2.22
C LEU A 59 20.93 3.02 -2.61
N PHE A 60 21.32 2.85 -3.88
CA PHE A 60 22.60 3.34 -4.39
C PHE A 60 22.60 4.85 -4.67
N ARG A 61 21.44 5.44 -4.99
CA ARG A 61 21.33 6.87 -5.32
C ARG A 61 21.18 7.78 -4.11
N LYS A 62 20.73 7.26 -2.96
CA LYS A 62 20.41 8.07 -1.78
C LYS A 62 21.33 7.74 -0.61
N LYS A 63 21.81 8.79 0.06
CA LYS A 63 22.59 8.64 1.30
C LYS A 63 21.74 7.98 2.39
N PRO A 64 22.35 7.19 3.28
CA PRO A 64 21.64 6.60 4.41
C PRO A 64 21.02 7.72 5.27
N PRO A 65 19.76 7.57 5.71
CA PRO A 65 19.14 8.54 6.60
C PRO A 65 19.89 8.55 7.94
N GLY A 66 20.22 9.74 8.45
CA GLY A 66 20.95 9.93 9.71
C GLY A 66 20.10 9.78 10.98
N GLY A 67 18.92 9.15 10.89
CA GLY A 67 17.96 9.03 11.99
C GLY A 67 17.97 7.67 12.67
N PRO A 68 17.44 7.57 13.91
CA PRO A 68 17.33 6.32 14.64
C PRO A 68 16.42 5.31 13.90
N PHE A 69 16.66 4.02 14.14
CA PHE A 69 15.85 2.95 13.55
C PHE A 69 14.44 2.93 14.15
N SER A 70 13.41 2.81 13.30
CA SER A 70 12.03 2.58 13.76
C SER A 70 11.91 1.18 14.36
N THR A 71 11.16 1.02 15.46
CA THR A 71 10.88 -0.29 16.07
C THR A 71 10.21 -1.24 15.09
N LEU A 72 9.36 -0.72 14.19
CA LEU A 72 8.68 -1.51 13.17
C LEU A 72 9.64 -1.99 12.08
N TYR A 73 10.58 -1.13 11.66
CA TYR A 73 11.67 -1.54 10.76
C TYR A 73 12.53 -2.65 11.39
N THR A 74 12.92 -2.49 12.66
CA THR A 74 13.67 -3.52 13.38
C THR A 74 12.90 -4.84 13.43
N CYS A 75 11.59 -4.80 13.64
CA CYS A 75 10.74 -5.99 13.64
C CYS A 75 10.67 -6.66 12.26
N LYS A 76 10.46 -5.88 11.18
CA LYS A 76 10.49 -6.38 9.79
C LYS A 76 11.84 -7.02 9.45
N GLN A 77 12.93 -6.41 9.91
CA GLN A 77 14.28 -6.91 9.69
C GLN A 77 14.56 -8.19 10.50
N ALA A 78 14.05 -8.27 11.73
CA ALA A 78 14.14 -9.48 12.54
C ALA A 78 13.38 -10.65 11.91
N LEU A 79 12.17 -10.43 11.38
CA LEU A 79 11.39 -11.45 10.67
C LEU A 79 12.10 -11.94 9.41
N GLY A 80 12.63 -11.03 8.59
CA GLY A 80 13.39 -11.40 7.40
C GLY A 80 14.68 -12.17 7.74
N GLY A 81 15.35 -11.83 8.84
CA GLY A 81 16.49 -12.58 9.37
C GLY A 81 16.11 -13.98 9.86
N LEU A 82 14.96 -14.12 10.51
CA LEU A 82 14.48 -15.42 10.98
C LEU A 82 14.05 -16.32 9.81
N LEU A 83 13.42 -15.75 8.76
CA LEU A 83 13.13 -16.45 7.50
C LEU A 83 14.40 -16.88 6.76
N LEU A 84 15.46 -16.06 6.80
CA LEU A 84 16.77 -16.43 6.28
C LEU A 84 17.35 -17.62 7.05
N LEU A 85 17.26 -17.61 8.38
CA LEU A 85 17.74 -18.70 9.22
C LEU A 85 17.01 -20.00 8.95
N THR A 86 15.68 -19.98 8.78
CA THR A 86 14.91 -21.19 8.45
C THR A 86 15.28 -21.73 7.08
N ALA A 87 15.54 -20.88 6.09
CA ALA A 87 16.00 -21.30 4.77
C ALA A 87 17.41 -21.92 4.79
N VAL A 88 18.32 -21.34 5.58
CA VAL A 88 19.67 -21.90 5.80
C VAL A 88 19.58 -23.24 6.54
N ALA A 89 18.73 -23.35 7.56
CA ALA A 89 18.51 -24.61 8.28
C ALA A 89 17.92 -25.70 7.36
N ALA A 90 16.98 -25.34 6.48
CA ALA A 90 16.43 -26.26 5.49
C ALA A 90 17.50 -26.76 4.50
N LEU A 91 18.39 -25.86 4.05
CA LEU A 91 19.53 -26.25 3.22
C LEU A 91 20.51 -27.15 3.98
N ALA A 92 20.82 -26.83 5.23
CA ALA A 92 21.71 -27.61 6.08
C ALA A 92 21.16 -29.02 6.37
N LEU A 93 19.86 -29.17 6.62
CA LEU A 93 19.19 -30.47 6.74
C LEU A 93 19.30 -31.28 5.44
N THR A 94 19.04 -30.65 4.29
CA THR A 94 19.15 -31.32 2.98
C THR A 94 20.59 -31.78 2.69
N LEU A 95 21.59 -31.03 3.16
CA LEU A 95 23.00 -31.43 3.07
C LEU A 95 23.34 -32.51 4.11
N ALA A 96 22.85 -32.42 5.33
CA ALA A 96 23.10 -33.41 6.38
C ALA A 96 22.49 -34.77 6.03
N GLU A 97 21.34 -34.80 5.36
CA GLU A 97 20.74 -36.05 4.85
C GLU A 97 21.60 -36.69 3.74
N ASP A 98 22.25 -35.89 2.91
CA ASP A 98 23.05 -36.36 1.75
C ASP A 98 24.50 -36.73 2.14
N TYR A 99 25.10 -35.99 3.09
CA TYR A 99 26.48 -36.21 3.57
C TYR A 99 26.57 -37.01 4.88
N GLY A 100 25.53 -36.96 5.72
CA GLY A 100 25.47 -37.65 7.01
C GLY A 100 25.01 -39.11 6.91
N ALA A 101 24.42 -39.50 5.78
CA ALA A 101 24.22 -40.91 5.41
C ALA A 101 25.54 -41.55 4.94
N ALA A 102 26.60 -41.41 5.72
CA ALA A 102 27.88 -42.07 5.52
C ALA A 102 27.82 -43.53 6.01
N SER A 103 26.96 -44.34 5.39
CA SER A 103 27.04 -45.81 5.41
C SER A 103 25.87 -46.41 4.64
N ASP A 104 25.75 -46.15 3.33
CA ASP A 104 25.22 -47.12 2.35
C ASP A 104 25.34 -46.52 0.94
N SER A 105 26.31 -47.02 0.19
CA SER A 105 26.75 -46.55 -1.12
C SER A 105 25.77 -46.84 -2.27
N SER A 106 24.47 -46.74 -2.05
CA SER A 106 23.43 -47.07 -3.05
C SER A 106 22.21 -46.14 -3.04
N SER A 107 22.27 -44.98 -2.39
CA SER A 107 21.15 -44.03 -2.45
C SER A 107 21.22 -43.16 -3.71
N PRO A 108 20.14 -43.07 -4.52
CA PRO A 108 20.13 -42.25 -5.72
C PRO A 108 20.30 -40.77 -5.35
N LYS A 109 21.25 -40.10 -6.01
CA LYS A 109 21.50 -38.65 -5.86
C LYS A 109 20.17 -37.90 -5.82
N SER A 110 19.93 -37.22 -4.71
CA SER A 110 18.69 -36.48 -4.51
C SER A 110 18.50 -35.45 -5.65
N PRO A 111 17.27 -35.25 -6.13
CA PRO A 111 17.02 -34.41 -7.30
C PRO A 111 17.51 -32.98 -7.02
N ALA A 112 18.28 -32.39 -7.94
CA ALA A 112 18.87 -31.04 -7.82
C ALA A 112 17.88 -29.93 -7.42
N VAL A 113 16.59 -30.17 -7.68
CA VAL A 113 15.43 -29.40 -7.24
C VAL A 113 15.42 -29.12 -5.73
N LEU A 114 15.86 -30.09 -4.93
CA LEU A 114 15.81 -30.04 -3.47
C LEU A 114 16.78 -29.01 -2.88
N TYR A 115 17.92 -28.78 -3.54
CA TYR A 115 18.91 -27.76 -3.17
C TYR A 115 18.60 -26.40 -3.79
N ALA A 116 18.04 -26.38 -5.00
CA ALA A 116 17.73 -25.15 -5.70
C ALA A 116 16.72 -24.28 -4.94
N ASN A 117 15.69 -24.89 -4.34
CA ASN A 117 14.62 -24.15 -3.66
C ASN A 117 15.09 -23.43 -2.38
N PRO A 118 15.76 -24.07 -1.40
CA PRO A 118 16.30 -23.37 -0.23
C PRO A 118 17.29 -22.25 -0.61
N VAL A 119 18.13 -22.48 -1.63
CA VAL A 119 19.06 -21.45 -2.14
C VAL A 119 18.30 -20.25 -2.73
N LEU A 120 17.25 -20.49 -3.51
CA LEU A 120 16.39 -19.41 -4.03
C LEU A 120 15.72 -18.63 -2.90
N PHE A 121 15.24 -19.31 -1.85
CA PHE A 121 14.69 -18.64 -0.68
C PHE A 121 15.73 -17.80 0.07
N ILE A 122 16.94 -18.31 0.29
CA ILE A 122 18.05 -17.55 0.90
C ILE A 122 18.29 -16.24 0.15
N VAL A 123 18.46 -16.31 -1.18
CA VAL A 123 18.71 -15.12 -2.00
C VAL A 123 17.52 -14.17 -1.95
N SER A 124 16.30 -14.69 -1.91
CA SER A 124 15.09 -13.89 -1.91
C SER A 124 14.83 -13.20 -0.57
N TRP A 125 15.11 -13.85 0.56
CA TRP A 125 15.03 -13.21 1.87
C TRP A 125 16.08 -12.11 2.04
N LEU A 126 17.30 -12.32 1.55
CA LEU A 126 18.31 -11.26 1.46
C LEU A 126 17.81 -10.09 0.61
N LEU A 127 17.15 -10.38 -0.52
CA LEU A 127 16.58 -9.36 -1.39
C LEU A 127 15.47 -8.56 -0.70
N VAL A 128 14.55 -9.23 0.01
CA VAL A 128 13.49 -8.59 0.80
C VAL A 128 14.09 -7.66 1.85
N MET A 129 15.13 -8.09 2.57
CA MET A 129 15.83 -7.28 3.57
C MET A 129 16.48 -6.04 2.95
N LEU A 130 17.07 -6.17 1.76
CA LEU A 130 17.61 -5.04 1.01
C LEU A 130 16.51 -4.10 0.51
N VAL A 131 15.36 -4.63 0.10
CA VAL A 131 14.19 -3.84 -0.29
C VAL A 131 13.63 -3.08 0.91
N HIS A 132 13.53 -3.69 2.09
CA HIS A 132 13.13 -3.01 3.32
C HIS A 132 14.04 -1.81 3.64
N GLU A 133 15.36 -1.99 3.55
CA GLU A 133 16.32 -0.89 3.72
C GLU A 133 16.19 0.16 2.60
N ALA A 134 15.97 -0.25 1.35
CA ALA A 134 15.76 0.68 0.25
C ALA A 134 14.50 1.53 0.41
N VAL A 135 13.39 0.93 0.86
CA VAL A 135 12.13 1.63 1.18
C VAL A 135 12.34 2.61 2.31
N ARG A 136 13.09 2.23 3.35
CA ARG A 136 13.46 3.14 4.45
C ARG A 136 14.19 4.39 3.96
N ARG A 137 15.05 4.28 2.94
CA ARG A 137 15.74 5.46 2.35
C ARG A 137 14.85 6.31 1.43
N ARG A 138 13.65 5.84 1.08
CA ARG A 138 12.69 6.62 0.30
C ARG A 138 11.76 7.42 1.22
N GLU A 139 12.11 8.67 1.50
CA GLU A 139 11.30 9.62 2.29
C GLU A 139 9.86 9.87 1.79
N LYS A 140 9.50 9.44 0.57
CA LYS A 140 8.23 9.82 -0.08
C LYS A 140 7.42 8.68 -0.71
N ALA A 141 7.78 7.41 -0.54
CA ALA A 141 7.07 6.33 -1.23
C ALA A 141 6.10 5.58 -0.30
N VAL A 142 4.85 5.41 -0.77
CA VAL A 142 3.90 4.41 -0.28
C VAL A 142 4.31 3.07 -0.89
N ASP A 143 5.47 2.56 -0.50
CA ASP A 143 6.07 1.34 -1.09
C ASP A 143 5.62 0.05 -0.35
N SER A 144 4.60 0.15 0.51
CA SER A 144 4.00 -1.01 1.20
C SER A 144 3.21 -1.91 0.26
N GLY A 145 2.70 -1.38 -0.87
CA GLY A 145 1.83 -2.13 -1.77
C GLY A 145 2.51 -3.28 -2.51
N SER A 146 3.74 -3.08 -3.00
CA SER A 146 4.47 -4.12 -3.74
C SER A 146 4.91 -5.27 -2.84
N LEU A 147 5.44 -4.96 -1.65
CA LEU A 147 5.79 -5.96 -0.65
C LEU A 147 4.56 -6.69 -0.12
N PHE A 148 3.46 -5.97 0.14
CA PHE A 148 2.20 -6.59 0.54
C PHE A 148 1.69 -7.56 -0.54
N LEU A 149 1.70 -7.16 -1.82
CA LEU A 149 1.28 -8.03 -2.91
C LEU A 149 2.19 -9.25 -3.06
N PHE A 150 3.50 -9.08 -2.88
CA PHE A 150 4.46 -10.18 -2.85
C PHE A 150 4.12 -11.20 -1.76
N TRP A 151 3.96 -10.75 -0.51
CA TRP A 151 3.63 -11.64 0.60
C TRP A 151 2.27 -12.30 0.43
N LEU A 152 1.28 -11.57 -0.11
CA LEU A 152 -0.04 -12.11 -0.40
C LEU A 152 0.06 -13.23 -1.44
N LEU A 153 0.76 -12.98 -2.55
CA LEU A 153 0.96 -13.96 -3.61
C LEU A 153 1.76 -15.16 -3.11
N GLN A 154 2.79 -14.94 -2.28
CA GLN A 154 3.57 -16.00 -1.66
C GLN A 154 2.69 -16.90 -0.79
N ILE A 155 1.86 -16.34 0.09
CA ILE A 155 0.94 -17.11 0.93
C ILE A 155 -0.06 -17.88 0.06
N ILE A 156 -0.68 -17.24 -0.93
CA ILE A 156 -1.64 -17.91 -1.82
C ILE A 156 -0.99 -19.10 -2.54
N CYS A 157 0.24 -18.93 -3.03
CA CYS A 157 0.99 -20.01 -3.64
C CYS A 157 1.41 -21.10 -2.64
N GLU A 158 1.69 -20.76 -1.38
CA GLU A 158 2.07 -21.74 -0.34
C GLU A 158 0.89 -22.51 0.28
N ILE A 159 -0.36 -22.08 0.06
CA ILE A 159 -1.54 -22.81 0.53
C ILE A 159 -1.59 -24.23 -0.04
N PHE A 160 -1.22 -24.41 -1.31
CA PHE A 160 -1.22 -25.72 -1.95
C PHE A 160 -0.21 -26.68 -1.29
N PRO A 161 1.11 -26.38 -1.22
CA PRO A 161 2.06 -27.25 -0.52
C PRO A 161 1.71 -27.46 0.95
N PHE A 162 1.09 -26.49 1.61
CA PHE A 162 0.59 -26.67 2.97
C PHE A 162 -0.46 -27.78 3.06
N GLN A 163 -1.42 -27.81 2.12
CA GLN A 163 -2.47 -28.84 2.10
C GLN A 163 -1.90 -30.23 1.80
N THR A 164 -0.99 -30.35 0.85
CA THR A 164 -0.32 -31.61 0.51
C THR A 164 0.50 -32.13 1.68
N LEU A 165 1.32 -31.27 2.31
CA LEU A 165 2.15 -31.66 3.45
C LEU A 165 1.32 -32.05 4.69
N LEU A 166 0.17 -31.40 4.89
CA LEU A 166 -0.75 -31.74 5.98
C LEU A 166 -1.41 -33.11 5.76
N ARG A 167 -1.82 -33.43 4.53
CA ARG A 167 -2.36 -34.76 4.18
C ARG A 167 -1.32 -35.84 4.33
N ASP A 168 -0.09 -35.59 3.91
CA ASP A 168 1.02 -36.53 4.08
C ASP A 168 1.30 -36.79 5.56
N ALA A 169 1.28 -35.76 6.41
CA ALA A 169 1.50 -35.90 7.84
C ALA A 169 0.38 -36.65 8.58
N LEU A 170 -0.86 -36.60 8.08
CA LEU A 170 -1.98 -37.37 8.63
C LEU A 170 -1.94 -38.85 8.19
N ASN A 171 -1.42 -39.12 7.00
CA ASN A 171 -1.42 -40.45 6.41
C ASN A 171 -0.14 -41.26 6.67
N SER A 172 0.99 -40.61 6.98
CA SER A 172 2.28 -41.25 7.24
C SER A 172 2.75 -41.03 8.67
N VAL A 173 3.24 -42.09 9.33
CA VAL A 173 3.96 -41.97 10.60
C VAL A 173 5.17 -41.08 10.36
N LEU A 174 5.37 -40.10 11.24
CA LEU A 174 6.17 -38.87 11.13
C LEU A 174 7.69 -39.05 10.80
N ILE A 175 8.05 -39.66 9.67
CA ILE A 175 9.44 -40.00 9.31
C ILE A 175 10.33 -38.76 9.07
N ASN A 176 9.76 -37.56 8.84
CA ASN A 176 10.51 -36.33 8.53
C ASN A 176 10.10 -35.12 9.39
N LEU A 177 10.01 -35.30 10.71
CA LEU A 177 9.65 -34.25 11.68
C LEU A 177 10.40 -32.91 11.53
N PRO A 178 11.74 -32.83 11.36
CA PRO A 178 12.44 -31.54 11.31
C PRO A 178 12.07 -30.70 10.09
N ARG A 179 11.87 -31.35 8.93
CA ARG A 179 11.49 -30.68 7.68
C ARG A 179 10.06 -30.15 7.73
N PHE A 180 9.17 -30.92 8.34
CA PHE A 180 7.80 -30.49 8.64
C PHE A 180 7.82 -29.26 9.54
N CYS A 181 8.50 -29.30 10.69
CA CYS A 181 8.58 -28.16 11.62
C CYS A 181 9.10 -26.89 10.95
N LEU A 182 10.18 -26.96 10.17
CA LEU A 182 10.73 -25.80 9.47
C LEU A 182 9.75 -25.19 8.47
N PHE A 183 8.99 -26.02 7.75
CA PHE A 183 7.98 -25.52 6.82
C PHE A 183 6.90 -24.72 7.54
N TYR A 184 6.31 -25.25 8.62
CA TYR A 184 5.26 -24.56 9.39
C TYR A 184 5.76 -23.29 10.08
N ILE A 185 6.97 -23.34 10.65
CA ILE A 185 7.60 -22.15 11.24
C ILE A 185 7.79 -21.07 10.17
N SER A 186 8.33 -21.45 9.01
CA SER A 186 8.54 -20.50 7.91
C SER A 186 7.21 -19.90 7.43
N TYR A 187 6.18 -20.71 7.20
CA TYR A 187 4.84 -20.25 6.81
C TYR A 187 4.23 -19.28 7.84
N GLY A 188 4.34 -19.59 9.13
CA GLY A 188 3.89 -18.69 10.20
C GLY A 188 4.61 -17.34 10.20
N LEU A 189 5.92 -17.33 9.96
CA LEU A 189 6.71 -16.10 9.84
C LEU A 189 6.34 -15.28 8.60
N GLN A 190 5.99 -15.93 7.50
CA GLN A 190 5.51 -15.27 6.29
C GLN A 190 4.14 -14.61 6.52
N LEU A 191 3.22 -15.27 7.24
CA LEU A 191 1.93 -14.67 7.63
C LEU A 191 2.11 -13.42 8.50
N ILE A 192 3.02 -13.49 9.49
CA ILE A 192 3.35 -12.33 10.31
C ILE A 192 3.95 -11.21 9.45
N SER A 193 4.80 -11.55 8.49
CA SER A 193 5.40 -10.60 7.56
C SER A 193 4.37 -9.93 6.64
N LEU A 194 3.32 -10.66 6.21
CA LEU A 194 2.18 -10.11 5.47
C LEU A 194 1.44 -9.06 6.31
N VAL A 195 1.12 -9.38 7.56
CA VAL A 195 0.44 -8.45 8.47
C VAL A 195 1.29 -7.20 8.69
N LEU A 196 2.60 -7.35 8.94
CA LEU A 196 3.50 -6.21 9.10
C LEU A 196 3.70 -5.39 7.82
N SER A 197 3.51 -6.01 6.64
CA SER A 197 3.56 -5.31 5.36
C SER A 197 2.32 -4.47 5.09
N ALA A 198 1.17 -4.87 5.64
CA ALA A 198 -0.05 -4.04 5.63
C ALA A 198 0.09 -2.80 6.52
N ILE A 199 0.90 -2.87 7.58
CA ILE A 199 1.16 -1.72 8.46
C ILE A 199 2.17 -0.79 7.78
N ALA A 200 1.65 0.32 7.26
CA ALA A 200 2.48 1.39 6.71
C ALA A 200 3.34 2.02 7.81
N ASP A 201 4.66 2.03 7.62
CA ASP A 201 5.58 2.86 8.42
C ASP A 201 5.27 4.33 8.10
N VAL A 202 4.43 4.96 8.92
CA VAL A 202 4.21 6.40 8.85
C VAL A 202 5.30 7.06 9.70
N PRO A 203 6.31 7.71 9.09
CA PRO A 203 7.32 8.42 9.87
C PRO A 203 6.64 9.54 10.67
N ALA A 204 7.11 9.80 11.90
CA ALA A 204 6.50 10.76 12.81
C ALA A 204 6.27 12.15 12.19
N HIS A 205 7.18 12.59 11.31
CA HIS A 205 7.04 13.84 10.55
C HIS A 205 5.81 13.86 9.62
N ARG A 206 5.38 12.70 9.09
CA ARG A 206 4.14 12.58 8.31
C ARG A 206 2.88 12.52 9.16
N LYS A 207 2.93 12.25 10.48
CA LYS A 207 1.72 12.38 11.32
C LYS A 207 1.31 13.86 11.45
N GLU A 208 2.28 14.76 11.56
CA GLU A 208 2.02 16.21 11.60
C GLU A 208 1.66 16.78 10.22
N VAL A 209 2.28 16.28 9.15
CA VAL A 209 1.98 16.74 7.78
C VAL A 209 0.71 16.08 7.21
N ALA A 210 0.36 14.84 7.57
CA ALA A 210 -0.90 14.20 7.17
C ALA A 210 -2.11 14.83 7.88
N LYS A 211 -1.91 15.42 9.06
CA LYS A 211 -2.92 16.31 9.68
C LYS A 211 -3.15 17.57 8.83
N LYS A 212 -2.17 17.97 8.01
CA LYS A 212 -2.18 19.21 7.20
C LYS A 212 -2.40 19.04 5.70
N VAL A 213 -2.23 17.85 5.12
CA VAL A 213 -2.24 17.67 3.66
C VAL A 213 -3.06 16.44 3.27
N VAL A 214 -4.38 16.63 3.22
CA VAL A 214 -5.26 15.75 2.45
C VAL A 214 -5.11 16.15 0.99
N ASN A 215 -4.22 15.49 0.26
CA ASN A 215 -4.30 15.38 -1.19
C ASN A 215 -3.46 14.20 -1.69
N GLN A 216 -4.12 13.31 -2.44
CA GLN A 216 -3.62 12.17 -3.22
C GLN A 216 -3.52 10.80 -2.51
N ALA A 217 -4.64 10.06 -2.52
CA ALA A 217 -4.78 8.68 -3.02
C ALA A 217 -6.11 8.08 -2.52
N ASP A 218 -7.07 7.82 -3.42
CA ASP A 218 -8.45 7.40 -3.07
C ASP A 218 -8.54 6.06 -2.32
N VAL A 219 -7.53 5.19 -2.43
CA VAL A 219 -7.47 3.91 -1.68
C VAL A 219 -7.06 4.12 -0.22
N PHE A 220 -6.24 5.15 0.07
CA PHE A 220 -5.81 5.46 1.42
C PHE A 220 -6.96 6.07 2.26
N ILE A 221 -7.83 6.84 1.60
CA ILE A 221 -9.03 7.40 2.24
C ILE A 221 -9.99 6.29 2.68
N ILE A 222 -10.26 5.30 1.82
CA ILE A 222 -11.15 4.19 2.16
C ILE A 222 -10.58 3.38 3.34
N TYR A 223 -9.28 3.11 3.34
CA TYR A 223 -8.62 2.42 4.45
C TYR A 223 -8.69 3.21 5.77
N LEU A 224 -8.43 4.52 5.72
CA LEU A 224 -8.51 5.41 6.88
C LEU A 224 -9.94 5.50 7.43
N LEU A 225 -10.95 5.58 6.55
CA LEU A 225 -12.36 5.55 6.92
C LEU A 225 -12.72 4.22 7.59
N CYS A 226 -12.31 3.09 7.03
CA CYS A 226 -12.52 1.78 7.64
C CYS A 226 -11.86 1.68 9.03
N LEU A 227 -10.66 2.23 9.21
CA LEU A 227 -10.00 2.27 10.51
C LEU A 227 -10.75 3.14 11.53
N MET A 228 -11.27 4.29 11.10
CA MET A 228 -12.09 5.17 11.94
C MET A 228 -13.42 4.51 12.34
N VAL A 229 -14.06 3.78 11.41
CA VAL A 229 -15.29 3.00 11.68
C VAL A 229 -15.03 1.90 12.72
N ILE A 230 -13.91 1.18 12.61
CA ILE A 230 -13.53 0.14 13.57
C ILE A 230 -13.22 0.74 14.95
N ASN A 231 -12.53 1.89 15.01
CA ASN A 231 -12.26 2.56 16.27
C ASN A 231 -13.54 3.11 16.93
N GLY A 232 -14.46 3.67 16.13
CA GLY A 232 -15.77 4.12 16.58
C GLY A 232 -16.67 3.01 17.10
N TYR A 233 -16.51 1.79 16.57
CA TYR A 233 -17.19 0.60 17.08
C TYR A 233 -16.67 0.18 18.47
N ARG A 234 -15.38 0.39 18.75
CA ARG A 234 -14.77 -0.01 20.04
C ARG A 234 -14.85 1.05 21.13
N ARG A 235 -14.86 2.33 20.77
CA ARG A 235 -14.94 3.45 21.71
C ARG A 235 -15.63 4.65 21.04
N PRO A 236 -16.34 5.50 21.80
CA PRO A 236 -16.90 6.73 21.24
C PRO A 236 -15.79 7.61 20.67
N LEU A 237 -15.96 8.06 19.43
CA LEU A 237 -15.00 8.94 18.77
C LEU A 237 -14.97 10.31 19.44
N VAL A 238 -13.78 10.81 19.72
CA VAL A 238 -13.54 12.14 20.28
C VAL A 238 -13.09 13.09 19.16
N GLN A 239 -13.28 14.40 19.31
CA GLN A 239 -12.84 15.41 18.32
C GLN A 239 -11.35 15.29 17.96
N GLU A 240 -10.53 14.83 18.90
CA GLU A 240 -9.09 14.59 18.69
C GLU A 240 -8.79 13.41 17.75
N ASP A 241 -9.73 12.46 17.62
CA ASP A 241 -9.63 11.33 16.69
C ASP A 241 -10.04 11.73 15.25
N MET A 242 -10.60 12.93 15.06
CA MET A 242 -11.00 13.45 13.75
C MET A 242 -9.87 14.21 13.06
N TRP A 243 -9.85 14.13 11.72
CA TRP A 243 -8.86 14.85 10.92
C TRP A 243 -9.15 16.34 10.91
N GLU A 244 -8.09 17.15 10.97
CA GLU A 244 -8.23 18.58 10.72
C GLU A 244 -8.62 18.82 9.27
N LEU A 245 -9.57 19.72 9.08
CA LEU A 245 -10.05 20.08 7.76
C LEU A 245 -8.90 20.73 6.97
N ASN A 246 -8.78 20.37 5.70
CA ASN A 246 -7.82 20.99 4.79
C ASN A 246 -8.03 22.52 4.76
N GLU A 247 -6.94 23.29 4.68
CA GLU A 247 -7.02 24.76 4.77
C GLU A 247 -7.93 25.37 3.70
N LYS A 248 -7.99 24.77 2.50
CA LYS A 248 -8.86 25.22 1.40
C LYS A 248 -10.35 25.00 1.69
N ASP A 249 -10.66 23.97 2.46
CA ASP A 249 -12.03 23.60 2.81
C ASP A 249 -12.45 24.24 4.15
N SER A 250 -11.53 24.94 4.81
CA SER A 250 -11.80 25.68 6.05
C SER A 250 -12.73 26.86 5.80
N THR A 251 -13.68 27.06 6.73
CA THR A 251 -14.59 28.22 6.74
C THR A 251 -13.84 29.54 6.61
N ASN A 252 -12.66 29.66 7.22
CA ASN A 252 -11.85 30.88 7.16
C ASN A 252 -11.38 31.20 5.73
N PHE A 253 -10.98 30.19 4.97
CA PHE A 253 -10.52 30.37 3.59
C PHE A 253 -11.69 30.70 2.67
N ILE A 254 -12.77 29.92 2.74
CA ILE A 254 -13.98 30.12 1.94
C ILE A 254 -14.62 31.49 2.24
N SER A 255 -14.68 31.88 3.51
CA SER A 255 -15.18 33.19 3.96
C SER A 255 -14.41 34.36 3.32
N ARG A 256 -13.07 34.28 3.29
CA ARG A 256 -12.22 35.32 2.69
C ARG A 256 -12.47 35.44 1.20
N GLU A 257 -12.48 34.31 0.49
CA GLU A 257 -12.72 34.29 -0.96
C GLU A 257 -14.12 34.83 -1.31
N PHE A 258 -15.13 34.43 -0.53
CA PHE A 258 -16.48 34.95 -0.65
C PHE A 258 -16.54 36.47 -0.42
N GLU A 259 -15.88 36.98 0.62
CA GLU A 259 -15.88 38.41 0.94
C GLU A 259 -15.24 39.25 -0.18
N GLU A 260 -14.16 38.75 -0.79
CA GLU A 260 -13.51 39.39 -1.93
C GLU A 260 -14.45 39.47 -3.14
N MET A 261 -15.12 38.37 -3.49
CA MET A 261 -16.11 38.34 -4.57
C MET A 261 -17.29 39.28 -4.27
N MET A 262 -17.79 39.28 -3.04
CA MET A 262 -18.88 40.16 -2.60
C MET A 262 -18.50 41.64 -2.73
N LYS A 263 -17.29 42.03 -2.29
CA LYS A 263 -16.79 43.41 -2.45
C LYS A 263 -16.69 43.84 -3.91
N GLN A 264 -16.37 42.92 -4.82
CA GLN A 264 -16.34 43.21 -6.25
C GLN A 264 -17.75 43.42 -6.82
N GLU A 265 -18.69 42.53 -6.52
CA GLU A 265 -20.07 42.63 -7.01
C GLU A 265 -20.81 43.84 -6.41
N LEU A 266 -20.58 44.15 -5.14
CA LEU A 266 -21.16 45.33 -4.49
C LEU A 266 -20.68 46.65 -5.13
N ARG A 267 -19.39 46.73 -5.49
CA ARG A 267 -18.85 47.87 -6.26
C ARG A 267 -19.51 47.98 -7.64
N LYS A 268 -19.64 46.87 -8.37
CA LYS A 268 -20.31 46.85 -9.69
C LYS A 268 -21.78 47.28 -9.57
N ALA A 269 -22.51 46.81 -8.56
CA ALA A 269 -23.89 47.17 -8.30
C ALA A 269 -24.04 48.67 -7.98
N HIS A 270 -23.17 49.23 -7.13
CA HIS A 270 -23.13 50.66 -6.83
C HIS A 270 -22.89 51.52 -8.08
N SER A 271 -21.93 51.16 -8.94
CA SER A 271 -21.70 51.88 -10.19
C SER A 271 -22.90 51.80 -11.15
N ARG A 272 -23.58 50.65 -11.23
CA ARG A 272 -24.81 50.49 -12.03
C ARG A 272 -25.94 51.38 -11.51
N LEU A 273 -26.12 51.45 -10.19
CA LEU A 273 -27.11 52.31 -9.55
C LEU A 273 -26.83 53.79 -9.78
N GLN A 274 -25.57 54.23 -9.63
CA GLN A 274 -25.18 55.62 -9.91
C GLN A 274 -25.42 56.00 -11.37
N LYS A 275 -25.02 55.14 -12.32
CA LYS A 275 -25.30 55.34 -13.76
C LYS A 275 -26.80 55.44 -14.04
N LYS A 276 -27.63 54.58 -13.44
CA LYS A 276 -29.09 54.68 -13.55
C LYS A 276 -29.63 56.00 -13.00
N LYS A 277 -29.19 56.43 -11.82
CA LYS A 277 -29.58 57.71 -11.21
C LYS A 277 -29.18 58.91 -12.08
N MET A 278 -27.97 58.92 -12.65
CA MET A 278 -27.53 59.97 -13.58
C MET A 278 -28.37 60.00 -14.86
N LYS A 279 -28.64 58.83 -15.47
CA LYS A 279 -29.52 58.74 -16.65
C LYS A 279 -30.94 59.25 -16.35
N MET A 280 -31.50 58.92 -15.19
CA MET A 280 -32.82 59.43 -14.78
C MET A 280 -32.81 60.95 -14.58
N LYS A 281 -31.78 61.51 -13.92
CA LYS A 281 -31.63 62.98 -13.78
C LYS A 281 -31.52 63.67 -15.13
N MET A 282 -30.70 63.14 -16.04
CA MET A 282 -30.51 63.70 -17.37
C MET A 282 -31.78 63.62 -18.22
N LYS A 283 -32.53 62.50 -18.16
CA LYS A 283 -33.84 62.37 -18.80
C LYS A 283 -34.89 63.34 -18.23
N LYS A 284 -34.80 63.68 -16.94
CA LYS A 284 -35.67 64.68 -16.31
C LYS A 284 -35.33 66.11 -16.76
N ILE A 285 -34.05 66.41 -16.97
CA ILE A 285 -33.57 67.72 -17.47
C ILE A 285 -33.89 67.92 -18.96
N SER A 286 -33.80 66.86 -19.77
CA SER A 286 -34.10 66.93 -21.21
C SER A 286 -35.59 66.92 -21.57
N ARG A 287 -36.50 66.87 -20.59
CA ARG A 287 -37.95 66.90 -20.81
C ARG A 287 -38.45 68.32 -20.50
N PRO A 288 -38.81 69.14 -21.51
CA PRO A 288 -39.30 70.48 -21.26
C PRO A 288 -40.65 70.45 -20.53
N GLU A 289 -40.83 71.43 -19.67
CA GLU A 289 -41.92 71.63 -18.70
C GLU A 289 -43.25 71.97 -19.40
N HIS A 290 -43.84 71.04 -20.15
CA HIS A 290 -45.19 71.23 -20.71
C HIS A 290 -46.19 70.12 -20.43
N GLN A 291 -45.86 69.17 -19.55
CA GLN A 291 -46.85 68.23 -19.00
C GLN A 291 -46.60 68.00 -17.51
N GLN A 292 -46.80 69.06 -16.73
CA GLN A 292 -46.95 68.96 -15.29
C GLN A 292 -48.42 69.21 -14.96
N ASN A 293 -49.26 68.20 -15.18
CA ASN A 293 -50.54 68.03 -14.51
C ASN A 293 -50.97 66.58 -14.67
N GLY A 294 -50.80 65.80 -13.61
CA GLY A 294 -51.05 64.37 -13.60
C GLY A 294 -50.60 63.75 -12.29
N LEU A 295 -51.38 64.02 -11.25
CA LEU A 295 -51.32 63.40 -9.94
C LEU A 295 -51.18 61.87 -10.07
N ASN A 296 -50.15 61.26 -9.48
CA ASN A 296 -50.32 59.96 -8.84
C ASN A 296 -49.27 59.68 -7.76
N LYS A 297 -49.83 59.34 -6.59
CA LYS A 297 -49.19 58.93 -5.34
C LYS A 297 -48.36 57.65 -5.55
N GLY A 298 -47.30 57.53 -4.76
CA GLY A 298 -46.55 56.28 -4.59
C GLY A 298 -45.12 56.51 -4.13
N ILE A 299 -44.94 56.96 -2.88
CA ILE A 299 -43.64 56.86 -2.20
C ILE A 299 -43.41 55.37 -1.93
N SER A 300 -42.59 54.72 -2.77
CA SER A 300 -42.01 53.42 -2.43
C SER A 300 -40.67 53.69 -1.76
N GLN A 301 -40.69 53.62 -0.43
CA GLN A 301 -39.49 53.56 0.41
C GLN A 301 -38.88 52.16 0.28
N ASP A 302 -38.02 51.98 -0.72
CA ASP A 302 -36.98 50.95 -0.62
C ASP A 302 -35.75 51.63 0.02
N VAL A 303 -35.92 51.96 1.29
CA VAL A 303 -34.78 52.20 2.18
C VAL A 303 -34.13 50.84 2.35
N LEU A 304 -33.03 50.60 1.64
CA LEU A 304 -32.15 49.48 1.91
C LEU A 304 -31.48 49.77 3.27
N VAL A 305 -32.19 49.44 4.35
CA VAL A 305 -31.64 49.44 5.70
C VAL A 305 -30.65 48.27 5.75
N LEU A 306 -29.35 48.57 5.61
CA LEU A 306 -28.32 47.69 6.14
C LEU A 306 -28.32 47.87 7.65
N THR A 307 -29.11 47.07 8.36
CA THR A 307 -28.87 46.81 9.78
C THR A 307 -27.55 46.05 9.88
N PRO A 308 -26.57 46.50 10.68
CA PRO A 308 -25.44 45.67 11.08
C PRO A 308 -25.98 44.65 12.08
N GLY A 309 -26.56 43.57 11.55
CA GLY A 309 -26.99 42.41 12.32
C GLY A 309 -25.75 41.66 12.80
N TRP A 310 -25.53 41.72 14.11
CA TRP A 310 -24.61 40.88 14.84
C TRP A 310 -24.85 39.41 14.49
N PHE A 311 -23.81 38.74 13.97
CA PHE A 311 -23.76 37.28 13.92
C PHE A 311 -23.57 36.76 15.37
N PRO A 312 -24.47 35.91 15.90
CA PRO A 312 -24.14 35.17 17.10
C PRO A 312 -23.17 34.05 16.71
N LEU A 313 -22.00 34.07 17.34
CA LEU A 313 -21.13 32.91 17.47
C LEU A 313 -21.91 31.78 18.15
N PHE A 314 -22.05 30.66 17.46
CA PHE A 314 -22.14 29.32 18.04
C PHE A 314 -21.36 28.37 17.13
#